data_AF-A0A2H3D5E1-F1
#
_entry.id   AF-A0A2H3D5E1-F1
#
_cell.length_a   1.000
_cell.length_b   1.000
_cell.length_c   1.000
_cell.angle_alpha   90.00
_cell.angle_beta   90.00
_cell.angle_gamma   90.00
#
_symmetry.space_group_name_H-M   'P 1'
#
loop_
_entity.id
_entity.type
_entity.pdbx_description
1 polymer ?
#
loop_
_entity_poly.entity_id
_entity_poly.type
_entity_poly.pdbx_seq_one_letter_code
_entity_poly.pdbx_strand_id
1 'polypeptide(L)' 'MNGKHVWYNLQGTIYYRQVHFTAQYIDAKHQVWFNDGIQTGHTAVCEGNVQAVDLSTGPDAQTPELYIYVRHKI' A
#
# COMPACT_ATOMS: atom_id res chain seq x y z
N MET A 1 -9.67 -31.79 9.55
CA MET A 1 -8.71 -30.71 9.90
C MET A 1 -9.54 -29.47 10.23
N ASN A 2 -9.57 -29.02 11.49
CA ASN A 2 -10.29 -27.81 11.89
C ASN A 2 -9.32 -26.61 11.88
N GLY A 3 -9.15 -25.98 10.72
CA GLY A 3 -8.41 -24.72 10.62
C GLY A 3 -9.32 -23.53 10.94
N LYS A 4 -8.94 -22.67 11.88
CA LYS A 4 -9.64 -21.39 12.09
C LYS A 4 -9.35 -20.47 10.90
N HIS A 5 -10.40 -20.01 10.22
CA HIS A 5 -10.24 -19.03 9.15
C HIS A 5 -9.74 -17.70 9.74
N VAL A 6 -8.75 -17.10 9.10
CA VAL A 6 -8.19 -15.80 9.47
C VAL A 6 -8.24 -14.90 8.25
N TRP A 7 -8.79 -13.71 8.43
CA TRP A 7 -8.86 -12.69 7.39
C TRP A 7 -7.67 -11.74 7.51
N TYR A 8 -7.24 -11.19 6.38
CA TYR A 8 -6.18 -10.20 6.30
C TYR A 8 -6.68 -9.03 5.45
N ASN A 9 -6.36 -7.81 5.88
CA ASN A 9 -6.65 -6.59 5.14
C ASN A 9 -5.37 -6.14 4.43
N LEU A 10 -5.49 -5.70 3.17
CA LEU A 10 -4.42 -4.99 2.49
C LEU A 10 -4.17 -3.66 3.23
N GLN A 11 -2.90 -3.36 3.51
CA GLN A 11 -2.48 -2.16 4.22
C GLN A 11 -1.53 -1.29 3.39
N GLY A 12 -0.94 -1.84 2.33
CA GLY A 12 -0.06 -1.08 1.45
C GLY A 12 0.64 -1.94 0.42
N THR A 13 1.36 -1.26 -0.46
CA THR A 13 2.10 -1.81 -1.57
C THR A 13 3.47 -1.15 -1.66
N ILE A 14 4.47 -1.92 -2.05
CA ILE A 14 5.79 -1.42 -2.40
C ILE A 14 6.03 -1.71 -3.87
N TYR A 15 6.56 -0.70 -4.53
CA TYR A 15 6.90 -0.67 -5.93
C TYR A 15 8.41 -0.52 -6.08
N TYR A 16 9.02 -1.19 -7.04
CA TYR A 16 10.42 -1.02 -7.39
C TYR A 16 10.53 -0.49 -8.81
N ARG A 17 11.22 0.64 -8.97
CA ARG A 17 11.47 1.22 -10.29
C ARG A 17 12.94 1.57 -10.44
N GLN A 18 13.62 0.84 -11.32
CA GLN A 18 15.01 1.01 -11.78
C GLN A 18 16.07 1.15 -10.67
N VAL A 19 16.00 2.20 -9.86
CA VAL A 19 17.00 2.61 -8.88
C VAL A 19 16.44 2.87 -7.47
N HIS A 20 15.12 2.91 -7.26
CA HIS A 20 14.55 3.12 -5.92
C HIS A 20 13.16 2.49 -5.76
N PHE A 21 12.74 2.39 -4.49
CA PHE A 21 11.41 1.92 -4.12
C PHE A 21 10.48 3.09 -3.84
N THR A 22 9.23 2.94 -4.24
CA THR A 22 8.13 3.82 -3.82
C THR A 22 7.08 2.99 -3.09
N ALA A 23 6.25 3.62 -2.29
CA ALA A 23 5.27 2.93 -1.46
C ALA A 23 3.93 3.66 -1.43
N GLN A 24 2.84 2.90 -1.44
CA GLN A 24 1.53 3.38 -1.05
C GLN A 24 1.10 2.65 0.23
N TYR A 25 0.53 3.37 1.20
CA TYR A 25 -0.01 2.76 2.41
C TYR A 25 -1.37 3.36 2.78
N ILE A 26 -2.23 2.52 3.36
CA ILE A 26 -3.54 2.90 3.85
C ILE A 26 -3.40 3.32 5.32
N ASP A 27 -4.00 4.44 5.71
CA ASP A 27 -4.06 4.86 7.11
C ASP A 27 -5.34 4.38 7.81
N ALA A 28 -5.47 4.72 9.10
CA ALA A 28 -6.65 4.35 9.91
C ALA A 28 -7.96 5.04 9.46
N LYS A 29 -7.88 6.08 8.62
CA LYS A 29 -9.02 6.80 8.02
C LYS A 29 -9.32 6.32 6.59
N HIS A 30 -8.73 5.19 6.19
CA HIS A 30 -8.83 4.63 4.85
C HIS A 30 -8.35 5.58 3.75
N GLN A 31 -7.41 6.49 4.07
CA GLN A 31 -6.73 7.30 3.07
C GLN A 31 -5.46 6.57 2.61
N VAL A 32 -5.19 6.65 1.32
CA VAL A 32 -3.97 6.16 0.69
C VAL A 32 -2.94 7.28 0.66
N TRP A 33 -1.72 6.94 1.03
CA TRP A 33 -0.58 7.85 1.12
C TRP A 33 0.56 7.31 0.28
N PHE A 34 1.10 8.14 -0.61
CA PHE A 34 2.24 7.82 -1.45
C PHE A 34 3.54 8.41 -0.91
N ASN A 35 4.60 7.60 -0.92
CA ASN A 35 5.96 8.01 -0.59
C ASN A 35 6.90 7.54 -1.72
N ASP A 36 7.61 8.50 -2.31
CA ASP A 36 8.58 8.28 -3.39
C ASP A 36 9.96 7.84 -2.84
N GLY A 37 10.18 7.92 -1.52
CA GLY A 37 11.42 7.58 -0.85
C GLY A 37 12.51 8.63 -1.06
N ILE A 38 12.76 9.03 -2.31
CA ILE A 38 13.75 10.03 -2.69
C ILE A 38 13.15 11.43 -2.61
N GLN A 39 12.08 11.69 -3.36
CA GLN A 39 11.51 13.04 -3.45
C GLN A 39 10.79 13.45 -2.17
N THR A 40 10.05 12.53 -1.55
CA THR A 40 9.23 12.83 -0.37
C THR A 40 10.00 12.67 0.94
N GLY A 41 11.13 11.95 0.95
CA GLY A 41 11.90 11.64 2.16
C GLY A 41 11.02 11.02 3.26
N HIS A 42 10.96 11.68 4.41
CA HIS A 42 10.15 11.25 5.57
C HIS A 42 8.66 11.64 5.50
N THR A 43 8.21 12.23 4.39
CA THR A 43 6.82 12.67 4.22
C THR A 43 6.07 11.82 3.21
N ALA A 44 4.74 11.93 3.17
CA ALA A 44 3.91 11.25 2.18
C ALA A 44 2.81 12.20 1.68
N VAL A 45 2.34 11.96 0.46
CA VAL A 45 1.28 12.73 -0.18
C VAL A 45 -0.01 11.92 -0.13
N CYS A 46 -1.11 12.54 0.30
CA CYS A 46 -2.43 11.90 0.31
C CYS A 46 -2.97 11.81 -1.12
N GLU A 47 -3.30 10.60 -1.56
CA GLU A 47 -3.86 10.33 -2.90
C GLU A 47 -5.39 10.16 -2.87
N GLY A 48 -5.97 10.06 -1.69
CA GLY A 48 -7.42 9.99 -1.48
C GLY A 48 -7.87 8.71 -0.79
N ASN A 49 -9.17 8.41 -0.86
CA ASN A 49 -9.73 7.25 -0.20
C ASN A 49 -9.38 5.94 -0.92
N VAL A 50 -9.18 4.85 -0.17
CA VAL A 50 -8.87 3.51 -0.70
C VAL A 50 -9.89 2.97 -1.70
N GLN A 51 -11.13 3.45 -1.69
CA GLN A 51 -12.15 3.08 -2.69
C GLN A 51 -11.93 3.74 -4.06
N ALA A 52 -11.16 4.82 -4.11
CA ALA A 52 -10.91 5.61 -5.31
C ALA A 52 -9.50 5.42 -5.87
N VAL A 53 -8.58 4.83 -5.10
CA VAL A 53 -7.18 4.62 -5.49
C VAL A 53 -6.94 3.13 -5.78
N ASP A 54 -6.44 2.84 -6.97
CA ASP A 54 -6.05 1.48 -7.35
C ASP A 54 -4.66 1.16 -6.80
N LEU A 55 -4.57 0.27 -5.81
CA LEU A 55 -3.31 -0.19 -5.24
C LEU A 55 -2.68 -1.34 -6.05
N SER A 56 -3.38 -1.89 -7.05
CA SER A 56 -2.82 -2.92 -7.93
C SER A 56 -1.91 -2.33 -9.00
N THR A 57 -1.93 -1.00 -9.17
CA THR A 57 -1.14 -0.25 -10.14
C THR A 57 -0.58 0.99 -9.48
N GLY A 58 0.73 1.13 -9.42
CA GLY A 58 1.38 2.31 -8.84
C GLY A 58 1.20 3.56 -9.72
N PRO A 59 1.56 4.75 -9.22
CA PRO A 59 1.33 6.02 -9.92
C PRO A 59 1.95 6.13 -11.32
N ASP A 60 3.08 5.46 -11.58
CA ASP A 60 3.71 5.40 -12.92
C ASP A 60 3.33 4.14 -13.71
N ALA A 61 2.15 3.57 -13.43
CA ALA A 61 1.64 2.34 -14.05
C ALA A 61 2.46 1.07 -13.76
N GLN A 62 3.20 1.04 -12.65
CA GLN A 62 3.97 -0.13 -12.24
C GLN A 62 3.13 -1.15 -11.46
N THR A 63 3.45 -2.44 -11.57
CA THR A 63 2.86 -3.48 -10.71
C THR A 63 3.60 -3.56 -9.37
N PRO A 64 2.90 -3.76 -8.24
CA PRO A 64 3.55 -3.94 -6.95
C PRO A 64 4.43 -5.21 -6.90
N GLU A 65 5.65 -5.07 -6.38
CA GLU A 65 6.54 -6.20 -6.05
C GLU A 65 6.21 -6.78 -4.68
N LEU A 66 5.65 -5.98 -3.77
CA LEU A 66 5.27 -6.42 -2.44
C LEU A 66 3.89 -5.88 -2.06
N TYR A 67 3.08 -6.76 -1.48
CA TYR A 67 1.85 -6.39 -0.79
C TYR A 67 2.03 -6.58 0.72
N ILE A 68 1.57 -5.60 1.48
CA ILE A 68 1.60 -5.63 2.95
C ILE A 68 0.18 -5.92 3.42
N TYR A 69 0.02 -7.05 4.12
CA TYR A 69 -1.25 -7.46 4.70
C TYR A 69 -1.17 -7.47 6.22
N VAL A 70 -2.17 -6.89 6.87
CA VAL A 70 -2.32 -6.94 8.33
C VAL A 70 -3.47 -7.88 8.67
N ARG A 71 -3.26 -8.73 9.67
CA ARG A 71 -4.29 -9.64 10.16
C ARG A 71 -5.51 -8.84 10.63
N HIS A 72 -6.68 -9.18 10.11
CA HIS A 72 -7.94 -8.63 10.57
C HIS A 72 -8.18 -9.08 12.02
N LYS A 73 -8.35 -8.11 12.92
CA LYS A 73 -8.72 -8.38 14.31
C LYS A 73 -10.24 -8.51 14.39
N ILE A 74 -10.70 -9.61 14.98
CA ILE A 74 -12.11 -9.87 15.30
C ILE A 74 -12.42 -9.22 16.65
#